data_AF-A0A7S2ERG4-F1
#
_entry.id   AF-A0A7S2ERG4-F1
#
_cell.length_a   1.000
_cell.length_b   1.000
_cell.length_c   1.000
_cell.angle_alpha   90.00
_cell.angle_beta   90.00
_cell.angle_gamma   90.00
#
_symmetry.space_group_name_H-M   'P 1'
#
loop_
_entity.id
_entity.type
_entity.pdbx_description
1 polymer ?
#
loop_
_entity_poly.entity_id
_entity_poly.type
_entity_poly.pdbx_seq_one_letter_code
_entity_poly.pdbx_strand_id
1 'polypeptide(L)'
;EAIFCALLGVLKANLETPPSLPVSHDYINKLCKEIVSVNPDETILNFLLGCGRYVQFAYSWPGAWLRSTMCNGLYYIVQESPFTASHLSDMDYAVDFSEMNTDEDRVAATAFVL
;
A
#
# COMPACT_ATOMS: atom_id res chain seq x y z
N GLU A 1 10.95 1.56 9.29
CA GLU A 1 10.89 0.41 10.23
C GLU A 1 10.11 0.72 11.51
N ALA A 2 10.43 1.78 12.26
CA ALA A 2 9.75 2.11 13.52
C ALA A 2 8.21 2.18 13.44
N ILE A 3 7.66 2.78 12.38
CA ILE A 3 6.20 2.84 12.14
C ILE A 3 5.60 1.44 11.98
N PHE A 4 6.29 0.54 11.27
CA PHE A 4 5.84 -0.83 11.08
C PHE A 4 5.81 -1.61 12.40
N CYS A 5 6.86 -1.49 13.21
CA CYS A 5 6.90 -2.10 14.54
C CYS A 5 5.83 -1.52 15.47
N ALA A 6 5.58 -0.21 15.41
CA ALA A 6 4.52 0.43 16.18
C ALA A 6 3.13 -0.10 15.75
N LEU A 7 2.84 -0.15 14.45
CA LEU A 7 1.59 -0.70 13.91
C LEU A 7 1.37 -2.15 14.37
N LEU A 8 2.37 -3.02 14.17
CA LEU A 8 2.27 -4.42 14.58
C LEU A 8 2.20 -4.61 16.10
N GLY A 9 2.92 -3.78 16.85
CA GLY A 9 2.91 -3.81 18.31
C GLY A 9 1.53 -3.45 18.86
N VAL A 10 0.91 -2.40 18.33
CA VAL A 10 -0.45 -2.00 18.72
C VAL A 10 -1.48 -3.05 18.29
N LEU A 11 -1.38 -3.57 17.06
CA LEU A 11 -2.26 -4.65 16.60
C LEU A 11 -2.15 -5.88 17.52
N LYS A 12 -0.93 -6.32 17.84
CA LYS A 12 -0.70 -7.46 18.74
C LYS A 12 -1.18 -7.22 20.17
N ALA A 13 -1.08 -5.99 20.68
CA ALA A 13 -1.52 -5.66 22.03
C ALA A 13 -3.05 -5.58 22.16
N ASN A 14 -3.76 -5.26 21.08
CA ASN A 14 -5.21 -5.02 21.11
C ASN A 14 -6.03 -6.14 20.47
N LEU A 15 -5.40 -7.09 19.79
CA LEU A 15 -6.06 -8.19 19.08
C LEU A 15 -5.43 -9.53 19.48
N GLU A 16 -6.12 -10.28 20.33
CA GLU A 16 -5.69 -11.63 20.76
C GLU A 16 -5.83 -12.67 19.64
N THR A 17 -6.82 -12.50 18.76
CA THR A 17 -7.04 -13.32 17.57
C THR A 17 -7.03 -12.47 16.32
N PRO A 18 -6.62 -13.01 15.15
CA PRO A 18 -6.69 -12.28 13.88
C PRO A 18 -8.13 -11.80 13.65
N PRO A 19 -8.40 -10.49 13.64
CA PRO A 19 -9.75 -10.01 13.44
C PRO A 19 -10.14 -10.16 11.96
N SER A 20 -11.41 -9.92 11.66
CA SER A 20 -11.88 -9.90 10.28
C SER A 20 -11.16 -8.80 9.48
N LEU A 21 -11.11 -8.97 8.16
CA LEU A 21 -10.46 -8.01 7.26
C LEU A 21 -11.00 -6.57 7.42
N PRO A 22 -12.33 -6.33 7.52
CA PRO A 22 -12.86 -4.98 7.73
C PRO A 22 -12.38 -4.35 9.05
N VAL A 23 -12.33 -5.14 10.13
CA VAL A 23 -11.86 -4.64 11.44
C VAL A 23 -10.37 -4.31 11.39
N SER A 24 -9.57 -5.15 10.73
CA SER A 24 -8.14 -4.89 10.50
C SER A 24 -7.94 -3.59 9.72
N HIS A 25 -8.71 -3.42 8.63
CA HIS A 25 -8.67 -2.24 7.78
C HIS A 25 -8.98 -0.96 8.58
N ASP A 26 -10.07 -0.96 9.33
CA ASP A 26 -10.51 0.22 10.09
C ASP A 26 -9.49 0.58 11.18
N TYR A 27 -8.90 -0.43 11.81
CA TYR A 27 -7.90 -0.22 12.86
C TYR A 27 -6.59 0.34 12.29
N ILE A 28 -6.10 -0.21 11.18
CA ILE A 28 -4.91 0.31 10.48
C ILE A 28 -5.18 1.76 10.04
N ASN A 29 -6.34 2.04 9.45
CA ASN A 29 -6.72 3.37 9.01
C ASN A 29 -6.76 4.37 10.18
N LYS A 30 -7.31 3.96 11.33
CA LYS A 30 -7.32 4.78 12.55
C LYS A 30 -5.90 5.12 13.00
N LEU A 31 -5.00 4.14 13.10
CA LEU A 31 -3.62 4.38 13.52
C LEU A 31 -2.88 5.28 12.53
N CYS A 32 -3.08 5.10 11.23
CA CYS A 32 -2.45 5.96 10.23
C CYS A 32 -2.93 7.42 10.36
N LYS A 33 -4.23 7.63 10.60
CA LYS A 33 -4.78 8.97 10.88
C LYS A 33 -4.21 9.57 12.16
N GLU A 34 -4.01 8.78 13.20
CA GLU A 34 -3.37 9.25 14.44
C GLU A 34 -1.93 9.72 14.19
N ILE A 35 -1.14 8.94 13.44
CA ILE A 35 0.24 9.30 13.06
C ILE A 35 0.26 10.62 12.28
N VAL A 36 -0.60 10.73 11.27
CA VAL A 36 -0.70 11.91 10.39
C VAL A 36 -1.18 13.15 11.15
N SER A 37 -2.06 12.98 12.14
CA SER A 37 -2.68 14.11 12.87
C SER A 37 -1.69 15.03 13.57
N VAL A 38 -0.47 14.55 13.84
CA VAL A 38 0.61 15.33 14.45
C VAL A 38 1.07 16.47 13.53
N ASN A 39 1.16 16.21 12.22
CA ASN A 39 1.56 17.21 11.23
C ASN A 39 1.00 16.84 9.84
N PRO A 40 -0.30 17.10 9.58
CA PRO A 40 -1.00 16.54 8.42
C PRO A 40 -0.48 17.06 7.08
N ASP A 41 0.01 18.30 7.04
CA ASP A 41 0.43 18.97 5.82
C ASP A 41 1.85 18.53 5.39
N GLU A 42 2.71 18.18 6.35
CA GLU A 42 4.10 17.79 6.07
C GLU A 42 4.33 16.27 6.11
N THR A 43 3.39 15.49 6.66
CA THR A 43 3.54 14.04 6.80
C THR A 43 3.31 13.33 5.49
N ILE A 44 4.35 12.71 4.93
CA ILE A 44 4.23 11.77 3.81
C ILE A 44 4.19 10.36 4.40
N LEU A 45 3.05 9.67 4.26
CA LEU A 45 2.88 8.30 4.76
C LEU A 45 2.32 7.39 3.66
N ASN A 46 3.24 6.66 3.01
CA ASN A 46 2.96 5.72 1.94
C ASN A 46 3.53 4.35 2.30
N PHE A 47 2.70 3.31 2.26
CA PHE A 47 3.19 1.94 2.47
C PHE A 47 2.29 0.89 1.82
N LEU A 48 2.90 -0.26 1.55
CA LEU A 48 2.21 -1.50 1.23
C LEU A 48 2.43 -2.49 2.38
N LEU A 49 1.37 -3.10 2.86
CA LEU A 49 1.41 -4.09 3.94
C LEU A 49 0.73 -5.39 3.47
N GLY A 50 1.53 -6.43 3.24
CA GLY A 50 1.01 -7.76 2.94
C GLY A 50 0.53 -8.47 4.21
N CYS A 51 -0.67 -9.03 4.16
CA CYS A 51 -1.27 -9.83 5.24
C CYS A 51 -1.65 -11.22 4.71
N GLY A 52 -0.71 -12.16 4.79
CA GLY A 52 -0.89 -13.49 4.22
C GLY A 52 -0.80 -13.49 2.69
N ARG A 53 -1.42 -14.49 2.05
CA ARG A 53 -1.26 -14.73 0.60
C ARG A 53 -2.15 -13.86 -0.28
N TYR A 54 -3.30 -13.40 0.23
CA TYR A 54 -4.37 -12.83 -0.60
C TYR A 54 -4.76 -11.40 -0.23
N VAL A 55 -4.15 -10.83 0.80
CA VAL A 55 -4.49 -9.49 1.27
C VAL A 55 -3.25 -8.61 1.23
N GLN A 56 -3.39 -7.47 0.58
CA GLN A 56 -2.42 -6.38 0.62
C GLN A 56 -3.18 -5.09 0.96
N PHE A 57 -2.73 -4.39 1.99
CA PHE A 57 -3.17 -3.04 2.27
C PHE A 57 -2.25 -2.06 1.56
N ALA A 58 -2.85 -1.11 0.85
CA ALA A 58 -2.14 0.03 0.28
C ALA A 58 -2.66 1.29 0.97
N TYR A 59 -1.74 2.07 1.54
CA TYR A 59 -2.08 3.32 2.23
C TYR A 59 -1.26 4.46 1.66
N SER A 60 -1.91 5.61 1.52
CA SER A 60 -1.28 6.83 1.07
C SER A 60 -1.91 8.06 1.73
N TRP A 61 -1.06 8.96 2.19
CA TRP A 61 -1.46 10.26 2.73
C TRP A 61 -0.70 11.38 2.02
N PRO A 62 -1.38 12.32 1.34
CA PRO A 62 -0.75 13.33 0.49
C PRO A 62 -0.25 14.53 1.30
N GLY A 63 0.78 14.32 2.11
CA GLY A 63 1.58 15.42 2.65
C GLY A 63 2.52 16.00 1.59
N ALA A 64 2.98 17.22 1.83
CA ALA A 64 3.94 17.91 0.96
C ALA A 64 5.18 18.29 1.76
N TRP A 65 6.35 18.14 1.15
CA TRP A 65 7.56 18.75 1.70
C TRP A 65 7.44 20.26 1.64
N LEU A 66 7.86 20.96 2.70
CA LEU A 66 7.94 22.41 2.71
C LEU A 66 8.82 22.85 1.52
N ARG A 67 8.19 23.48 0.50
CA ARG A 67 8.75 23.93 -0.79
C ARG A 67 8.68 22.96 -1.99
N SER A 68 8.01 21.81 -1.89
CA SER A 68 7.72 20.94 -3.04
C SER A 68 6.30 21.18 -3.57
N THR A 69 6.13 21.29 -4.89
CA THR A 69 4.80 21.25 -5.54
C THR A 69 4.35 19.82 -5.85
N MET A 70 5.19 18.83 -5.54
CA MET A 70 4.94 17.43 -5.82
C MET A 70 4.20 16.82 -4.64
N CYS A 71 2.92 16.52 -4.86
CA CYS A 71 2.10 15.77 -3.92
C CYS A 71 2.32 14.29 -4.18
N ASN A 72 2.53 13.51 -3.13
CA ASN A 72 2.61 12.07 -3.32
C ASN A 72 1.26 11.51 -3.80
N GLY A 73 1.31 10.51 -4.67
CA GLY A 73 0.14 9.83 -5.19
C GLY A 73 0.31 8.32 -5.22
N LEU A 74 -0.74 7.59 -4.86
CA LEU A 74 -0.83 6.15 -5.01
C LEU A 74 -1.69 5.81 -6.22
N TYR A 75 -1.11 5.06 -7.16
CA TYR A 75 -1.77 4.58 -8.36
C TYR A 75 -1.77 3.06 -8.36
N TYR A 76 -2.89 2.47 -8.77
CA TYR A 76 -2.98 1.03 -8.95
C TYR A 76 -3.73 0.69 -10.24
N ILE A 77 -3.31 -0.40 -10.86
CA ILE A 77 -3.99 -1.00 -12.00
C ILE A 77 -4.27 -2.47 -11.69
N VAL A 78 -5.48 -2.91 -11.97
CA VAL A 78 -5.88 -4.31 -11.88
C VAL A 78 -6.14 -4.82 -13.29
N GLN A 79 -5.50 -5.93 -13.64
CA GLN A 79 -5.68 -6.59 -14.91
C GLN A 79 -6.19 -8.02 -14.69
N GLU A 80 -7.20 -8.40 -15.47
CA GLU A 80 -7.79 -9.74 -15.49
C GLU A 80 -7.45 -10.42 -16.81
N SER A 81 -7.25 -11.73 -16.80
CA SER A 81 -7.02 -12.51 -18.02
C SER A 81 -8.21 -12.40 -18.99
N PRO A 82 -8.00 -12.39 -20.32
CA PRO A 82 -6.70 -12.35 -21.01
C PRO A 82 -6.22 -10.90 -21.19
N PHE A 83 -5.02 -10.59 -20.72
CA PHE A 83 -4.38 -9.29 -20.96
C PHE A 83 -3.08 -9.44 -21.75
N THR A 84 -2.94 -8.62 -22.78
CA THR A 84 -1.75 -8.58 -23.63
C THR A 84 -0.62 -7.89 -22.86
N ALA A 85 0.43 -8.65 -22.52
CA ALA A 85 1.71 -8.22 -21.91
C ALA A 85 1.73 -6.79 -21.36
N SER A 86 1.47 -6.63 -20.05
CA SER A 86 1.65 -5.34 -19.39
C SER A 86 3.12 -5.14 -19.03
N HIS A 87 3.77 -4.24 -19.75
CA HIS A 87 5.12 -3.78 -19.45
C HIS A 87 5.03 -2.57 -18.51
N LEU A 88 5.29 -2.77 -17.22
CA LEU A 88 5.52 -1.67 -16.30
C LEU A 88 7.00 -1.36 -16.31
N SER A 89 7.36 -0.22 -16.88
CA SER A 89 8.73 0.29 -16.90
C SER A 89 8.86 1.46 -15.93
N ASP A 90 9.75 1.31 -14.96
CA ASP A 90 10.37 2.43 -14.23
C ASP A 90 11.71 2.78 -14.89
N MET A 91 12.33 3.89 -14.48
CA MET A 91 13.60 4.38 -15.01
C MET A 91 14.71 3.31 -15.03
N ASP A 92 14.70 2.39 -14.06
CA ASP A 92 15.77 1.39 -13.88
C ASP A 92 15.28 -0.06 -13.92
N TYR A 93 13.96 -0.32 -14.00
CA TYR A 93 13.40 -1.67 -13.91
C TYR A 93 12.17 -1.87 -14.79
N ALA A 94 12.04 -3.07 -15.33
CA ALA A 94 10.84 -3.51 -16.01
C ALA A 94 10.34 -4.81 -15.38
N VAL A 95 9.03 -4.91 -15.17
CA VAL A 95 8.37 -6.14 -14.73
C VAL A 95 7.46 -6.62 -15.86
N ASP A 96 7.67 -7.86 -16.29
CA ASP A 96 6.84 -8.56 -17.29
C ASP A 96 6.04 -9.66 -16.61
N PHE A 97 4.71 -9.60 -16.76
CA PHE A 97 3.79 -10.55 -16.15
C PHE A 97 3.38 -11.69 -17.09
N SER A 98 3.87 -11.70 -18.34
CA SER A 98 3.47 -12.68 -19.37
C SER A 98 4.05 -14.08 -19.19
N GLU A 99 5.14 -14.24 -18.43
CA GLU A 99 5.78 -15.55 -18.22
C GLU A 99 5.23 -16.33 -17.01
N MET A 100 4.47 -15.67 -16.12
CA MET A 100 4.09 -16.21 -14.81
C MET A 100 2.58 -16.23 -14.55
N ASN A 101 1.75 -15.76 -15.50
CA ASN A 101 0.30 -15.71 -15.35
C ASN A 101 -0.40 -16.93 -15.99
N THR A 102 -1.41 -17.44 -15.30
CA THR A 102 -2.39 -18.39 -15.84
C THR A 102 -3.72 -17.68 -16.09
N ASP A 103 -4.63 -18.33 -16.82
CA ASP A 103 -5.96 -17.76 -17.14
C ASP A 103 -6.82 -17.47 -15.90
N GLU A 104 -6.45 -17.99 -14.74
CA GLU A 104 -7.14 -17.79 -13.46
C GLU A 104 -6.53 -16.66 -12.62
N ASP A 105 -5.38 -16.12 -13.04
CA ASP A 105 -4.65 -15.11 -12.26
C ASP A 105 -5.15 -13.68 -12.52
N ARG A 106 -5.15 -12.88 -11.45
CA ARG A 106 -5.38 -11.44 -11.48
C ARG A 106 -4.14 -10.74 -10.99
N VAL A 107 -3.66 -9.77 -11.76
CA VAL A 107 -2.46 -9.00 -11.41
C VAL A 107 -2.87 -7.61 -10.98
N ALA A 108 -2.46 -7.21 -9.77
CA ALA A 108 -2.59 -5.85 -9.28
C ALA A 108 -1.19 -5.24 -9.15
N ALA A 109 -0.93 -4.18 -9.89
CA ALA A 109 0.31 -3.42 -9.76
C ALA A 109 0.03 -2.08 -9.09
N THR A 110 0.85 -1.74 -8.10
CA THR A 110 0.67 -0.56 -7.26
C THR A 110 1.98 0.23 -7.22
N ALA A 111 1.89 1.53 -7.51
CA ALA A 111 3.04 2.43 -7.56
C ALA A 111 2.79 3.70 -6.77
N PHE A 112 3.84 4.22 -6.13
CA PHE A 112 3.84 5.54 -5.52
C PHE A 112 4.59 6.51 -6.42
N VAL A 113 4.00 7.66 -6.68
CA VAL A 113 4.68 8.79 -7.33
C VAL A 113 5.06 9.77 -6.22
N LEU A 114 6.34 10.08 -6.10
CA LEU A 114 6.92 10.97 -5.08
C LEU A 114 7.39 12.27 -5.73
#